data_AF-A0AAN4E5L0-F1
#
_entry.id   AF-A0AAN4E5L0-F1
#
_cell.length_a   1.000
_cell.length_b   1.000
_cell.length_c   1.000
_cell.angle_alpha   90.00
_cell.angle_beta   90.00
_cell.angle_gamma   90.00
#
_symmetry.space_group_name_H-M   'P 1'
#
loop_
_entity.id
_entity.type
_entity.pdbx_description
1 polymer ?
#
loop_
_entity_poly.entity_id
_entity_poly.type
_entity_poly.pdbx_seq_one_letter_code
_entity_poly.pdbx_strand_id
1 'polypeptide(L)'
;MNAITKERIKLFIKNPLDNGLTRGEQMELARIALASLEAEAVMFCISGQNVDSEEHVSTSKAVVDAWVEEWNQVDGSPGEPLYKTMPLYYHAALPAPVVPDEMYWQDAPVEGSSKAAAYATGWNACRAAMLHGKGE
;
A
#
# COMPACT_ATOMS: atom_id res chain seq x y z
N MET A 1 -13.24 -14.90 1.13
CA MET A 1 -11.96 -15.04 1.85
C MET A 1 -11.87 -13.90 2.84
N ASN A 2 -11.65 -14.19 4.13
CA ASN A 2 -11.30 -13.14 5.10
C ASN A 2 -9.82 -12.82 4.96
N ALA A 3 -9.49 -11.53 4.89
CA ALA A 3 -8.09 -11.07 4.88
C ALA A 3 -7.43 -11.36 6.24
N ILE A 4 -6.17 -11.79 6.21
CA ILE A 4 -5.38 -11.98 7.43
C ILE A 4 -5.14 -10.61 8.10
N THR A 5 -5.43 -10.50 9.40
CA THR A 5 -5.29 -9.23 10.13
C THR A 5 -3.96 -9.12 10.87
N LYS A 6 -3.55 -7.90 11.20
CA LYS A 6 -2.34 -7.63 12.02
C LYS A 6 -2.42 -8.31 13.38
N GLU A 7 -3.58 -8.28 14.02
CA GLU A 7 -3.85 -8.90 15.32
C GLU A 7 -3.69 -10.41 15.24
N ARG A 8 -4.17 -11.02 14.16
CA ARG A 8 -4.04 -12.45 13.91
C ARG A 8 -2.57 -12.86 13.72
N ILE A 9 -1.81 -12.09 12.95
CA ILE A 9 -0.36 -12.29 12.76
C ILE A 9 0.38 -12.16 14.09
N LYS A 10 0.06 -11.15 14.91
CA LYS A 10 0.66 -10.97 16.23
C LYS A 10 0.39 -12.16 17.16
N LEU A 11 -0.82 -12.69 17.17
CA LEU A 11 -1.17 -13.89 17.97
C LEU A 11 -0.36 -15.11 17.53
N PHE A 12 -0.25 -15.34 16.22
CA PHE A 12 0.58 -16.41 15.67
C PHE A 12 2.05 -16.27 16.08
N ILE A 13 2.64 -15.07 15.95
CA ILE A 13 4.06 -14.83 16.34
C ILE A 13 4.27 -15.07 17.85
N LYS A 14 3.32 -14.64 18.68
CA LYS A 14 3.44 -14.76 20.15
C LYS A 14 3.39 -16.22 20.62
N ASN A 15 2.56 -17.05 20.01
CA ASN A 15 2.45 -18.48 20.36
C ASN A 15 1.98 -19.30 19.14
N PRO A 16 2.92 -19.75 18.28
CA PRO A 16 2.59 -20.35 16.99
C PRO A 16 1.97 -21.75 17.08
N LEU A 17 2.22 -22.49 18.17
CA LEU A 17 1.67 -23.83 18.36
C LEU A 17 0.16 -23.78 18.64
N ASP A 18 -0.28 -22.86 19.49
CA ASP A 18 -1.69 -22.71 19.84
C ASP A 18 -2.47 -21.82 18.85
N ASN A 19 -1.76 -20.95 18.12
CA ASN A 19 -2.36 -19.97 17.20
C ASN A 19 -1.99 -20.22 15.73
N GLY A 20 -1.75 -21.48 15.36
CA GLY A 20 -1.36 -21.87 13.99
C GLY A 20 -2.25 -21.25 12.92
N LEU A 21 -1.63 -20.82 11.81
CA LEU A 21 -2.35 -20.23 10.67
C LEU A 21 -3.05 -21.32 9.86
N THR A 22 -4.29 -21.06 9.46
CA THR A 22 -5.01 -21.89 8.47
C THR A 22 -4.30 -21.86 7.12
N ARG A 23 -4.56 -22.83 6.23
CA ARG A 23 -3.99 -22.83 4.87
C ARG A 23 -4.31 -21.54 4.11
N GLY A 24 -5.51 -20.99 4.28
CA GLY A 24 -5.91 -19.73 3.65
C GLY A 24 -5.07 -18.54 4.15
N GLU A 25 -4.87 -18.45 5.46
CA GLU A 25 -4.02 -17.42 6.09
C GLU A 25 -2.56 -17.54 5.68
N GLN A 26 -2.02 -18.77 5.57
CA GLN A 26 -0.66 -19.00 5.10
C GLN A 26 -0.47 -18.54 3.65
N MET A 27 -1.41 -18.88 2.77
CA MET A 27 -1.38 -18.44 1.37
C MET A 27 -1.46 -16.92 1.25
N GLU A 28 -2.29 -16.28 2.06
CA GLU A 28 -2.40 -14.82 2.04
C GLU A 28 -1.13 -14.14 2.55
N LEU A 29 -0.55 -14.64 3.64
CA LEU A 29 0.73 -14.14 4.15
C LEU A 29 1.86 -14.31 3.12
N ALA A 30 1.89 -15.44 2.41
CA ALA A 30 2.88 -15.68 1.35
C ALA A 30 2.74 -14.70 0.17
N ARG A 31 1.51 -14.37 -0.24
CA ARG A 31 1.26 -13.37 -1.29
C ARG A 31 1.69 -11.97 -0.86
N ILE A 32 1.37 -11.56 0.36
CA ILE A 32 1.77 -10.26 0.90
C ILE A 32 3.30 -10.18 1.00
N ALA A 33 3.95 -11.25 1.46
CA ALA A 33 5.41 -11.32 1.53
C ALA A 33 6.05 -11.23 0.14
N LEU A 34 5.53 -11.96 -0.85
CA LEU A 34 6.03 -11.91 -2.23
C LEU A 34 5.87 -10.50 -2.81
N ALA A 35 4.68 -9.90 -2.71
CA ALA A 35 4.44 -8.53 -3.18
C ALA A 35 5.34 -7.50 -2.48
N SER A 36 5.68 -7.72 -1.20
CA SER A 36 6.62 -6.85 -0.47
C SER A 36 8.06 -6.99 -0.95
N LEU A 37 8.47 -8.20 -1.37
CA LEU A 37 9.81 -8.47 -1.90
C LEU A 37 9.97 -7.97 -3.35
N GLU A 38 8.90 -8.00 -4.13
CA GLU A 38 8.86 -7.52 -5.52
C GLU A 38 8.55 -6.01 -5.64
N ALA A 39 8.28 -5.32 -4.52
CA ALA A 39 7.93 -3.92 -4.52
C ALA A 39 9.09 -3.05 -5.03
N GLU A 40 8.82 -2.24 -6.05
CA GLU A 40 9.73 -1.20 -6.51
C GLU A 40 9.55 0.07 -5.70
N ALA A 41 10.66 0.77 -5.44
CA ALA A 41 10.63 2.07 -4.77
C ALA A 41 9.94 3.10 -5.67
N VAL A 42 9.05 3.89 -5.09
CA VAL A 42 8.26 4.90 -5.83
C VAL A 42 8.80 6.31 -5.66
N MET A 43 9.52 6.53 -4.57
CA MET A 43 10.26 7.76 -4.31
C MET A 43 11.52 7.41 -3.51
N PHE A 44 12.40 8.39 -3.36
CA PHE A 44 13.63 8.31 -2.61
C PHE A 44 13.73 9.56 -1.74
N CYS A 45 14.28 9.43 -0.55
CA CYS A 45 14.59 10.58 0.31
C CYS A 45 15.96 10.47 0.94
N ILE A 46 16.48 11.60 1.42
CA ILE A 46 17.67 11.61 2.28
C ILE A 46 17.25 11.18 3.68
N SER A 47 18.03 10.29 4.29
CA SER A 47 17.91 9.89 5.69
C SER A 47 19.25 10.12 6.37
N GLY A 48 19.26 10.70 7.56
CA GLY A 48 20.48 11.02 8.31
C GLY A 48 20.17 11.83 9.56
N GLN A 49 21.21 12.33 10.23
CA GLN A 49 21.05 13.22 11.37
C GLN A 49 20.55 14.60 10.93
N ASN A 50 19.65 15.21 11.70
CA ASN A 50 19.15 16.58 11.49
C ASN A 50 18.52 16.88 10.11
N VAL A 51 18.03 15.87 9.39
CA VAL A 51 17.29 16.08 8.13
C VAL A 51 15.88 16.59 8.44
N ASP A 52 15.55 17.77 7.95
CA ASP A 52 14.18 18.29 7.85
C ASP A 52 13.43 17.54 6.74
N SER A 53 12.43 16.76 7.14
CA SER A 53 11.85 15.69 6.31
C SER A 53 11.04 16.15 5.10
N GLU A 54 10.78 17.45 4.94
CA GLU A 54 9.79 17.94 3.96
C GLU A 54 10.40 18.31 2.59
N GLU A 55 11.70 18.61 2.51
CA GLU A 55 12.32 19.13 1.27
C GLU A 55 13.24 18.13 0.54
N HIS A 56 13.52 16.96 1.14
CA HIS A 56 14.53 16.02 0.63
C HIS A 56 13.95 14.73 0.06
N VAL A 57 12.93 14.84 -0.79
CA VAL A 57 12.28 13.70 -1.46
C VAL A 57 12.20 13.92 -2.97
N SER A 58 12.43 12.85 -3.76
CA SER A 58 12.33 12.88 -5.22
C SER A 58 11.92 11.52 -5.77
N THR A 59 11.30 11.49 -6.95
CA THR A 59 11.08 10.24 -7.71
C THR A 59 12.35 9.74 -8.39
N SER A 60 13.39 10.58 -8.53
CA SER A 60 14.67 10.21 -9.14
C SER A 60 15.70 9.83 -8.08
N LYS A 61 16.10 8.55 -8.06
CA LYS A 61 17.17 8.08 -7.16
C LYS A 61 18.48 8.85 -7.37
N ALA A 62 18.83 9.15 -8.62
CA ALA A 62 20.07 9.83 -8.96
C ALA A 62 20.14 11.25 -8.39
N VAL A 63 19.00 11.95 -8.32
CA VAL A 63 18.94 13.28 -7.70
C VAL A 63 19.21 13.19 -6.20
N VAL A 64 18.61 12.21 -5.51
CA VAL A 64 18.80 12.01 -4.07
C VAL A 64 20.22 11.53 -3.77
N ASP A 65 20.78 10.62 -4.58
CA ASP A 65 22.16 10.17 -4.42
C ASP A 65 23.15 11.33 -4.55
N ALA A 66 22.93 12.26 -5.48
CA ALA A 66 23.77 13.45 -5.65
C ALA A 66 23.73 14.36 -4.42
N TRP A 67 22.55 14.59 -3.83
CA TRP A 67 22.42 15.35 -2.59
C TRP A 67 23.10 14.66 -1.41
N VAL A 68 22.94 13.33 -1.29
CA VAL A 68 23.60 12.52 -0.25
C VAL A 68 25.12 12.61 -0.36
N GLU A 69 25.67 12.57 -1.57
CA GLU A 69 27.10 12.74 -1.80
C GLU A 69 27.56 14.15 -1.39
N GLU A 70 26.87 15.20 -1.84
CA GLU A 70 27.19 16.59 -1.50
C GLU A 70 27.19 16.81 0.02
N TRP A 71 26.16 16.35 0.71
CA TRP A 71 26.01 16.59 2.16
C TRP A 71 27.02 15.80 2.99
N ASN A 72 27.35 14.57 2.56
CA ASN A 72 28.40 13.80 3.21
C ASN A 72 29.81 14.42 3.00
N GLN A 73 30.02 15.22 1.96
CA GLN A 73 31.28 15.98 1.80
C GLN A 73 31.35 17.19 2.73
N VAL A 74 30.21 17.80 3.08
CA VAL A 74 30.16 19.01 3.93
C VAL A 74 30.19 18.65 5.41
N ASP A 75 29.32 17.72 5.85
CA ASP A 75 29.14 17.41 7.27
C ASP A 75 29.80 16.09 7.69
N GLY A 76 30.11 15.21 6.73
CA GLY A 76 30.59 13.85 6.98
C GLY A 76 32.04 13.80 7.46
N SER A 77 32.33 12.84 8.35
CA SER A 77 33.71 12.47 8.65
C SER A 77 34.22 11.47 7.60
N PRO A 78 35.52 11.51 7.23
CA PRO A 78 36.07 10.54 6.28
C PRO A 78 35.82 9.10 6.74
N GLY A 79 35.07 8.32 5.95
CA GLY A 79 34.83 6.89 6.18
C GLY A 79 33.49 6.52 6.83
N GLU A 80 32.73 7.48 7.36
CA GLU A 80 31.41 7.22 7.96
C GLU A 80 30.36 8.21 7.40
N PRO A 81 29.54 7.78 6.41
CA PRO A 81 28.51 8.66 5.85
C PRO A 81 27.40 8.92 6.88
N LEU A 82 27.10 10.21 7.09
CA LEU A 82 26.01 10.68 7.95
C LEU A 82 24.64 10.56 7.27
N TYR A 83 24.63 10.68 5.94
CA TYR A 83 23.43 10.68 5.13
C TYR A 83 23.40 9.48 4.17
N LYS A 84 22.20 8.97 3.89
CA LYS A 84 21.96 7.86 2.97
C LYS A 84 20.68 8.08 2.16
N THR A 85 20.65 7.54 0.96
CA THR A 85 19.44 7.44 0.16
C THR A 85 18.54 6.35 0.74
N MET A 86 17.32 6.71 1.10
CA MET A 86 16.29 5.81 1.60
C MET A 86 15.21 5.63 0.52
N PRO A 87 14.94 4.39 0.05
CA PRO A 87 13.79 4.14 -0.81
C PRO A 87 12.49 4.26 -0.02
N LEU A 88 11.48 4.85 -0.65
CA LEU A 88 10.10 4.91 -0.17
C LEU A 88 9.24 4.02 -1.06
N TYR A 89 8.52 3.11 -0.44
CA TYR A 89 7.67 2.14 -1.13
C TYR A 89 6.19 2.47 -0.91
N TYR A 90 5.33 2.10 -1.87
CA TYR A 90 3.91 1.99 -1.56
C TYR A 90 3.69 0.84 -0.59
N HIS A 91 2.70 0.97 0.30
CA HIS A 91 2.32 -0.14 1.16
C HIS A 91 1.84 -1.32 0.31
N ALA A 92 2.50 -2.48 0.45
CA ALA A 92 2.20 -3.72 -0.28
C ALA A 92 0.75 -4.19 -0.10
N ALA A 93 0.10 -3.79 1.00
CA ALA A 93 -1.33 -3.92 1.17
C ALA A 93 -2.03 -2.72 0.51
N LEU A 94 -2.18 -2.75 -0.81
CA LEU A 94 -3.28 -2.00 -1.41
C LEU A 94 -4.56 -2.55 -0.76
N PRO A 95 -5.46 -1.70 -0.19
CA PRO A 95 -6.79 -2.19 0.10
C PRO A 95 -7.31 -2.76 -1.21
N ALA A 96 -7.61 -4.07 -1.24
CA ALA A 96 -8.25 -4.67 -2.38
C ALA A 96 -9.41 -3.74 -2.78
N PRO A 97 -9.59 -3.41 -4.08
CA PRO A 97 -10.64 -2.51 -4.52
C PRO A 97 -11.92 -2.88 -3.78
N VAL A 98 -12.38 -1.98 -2.91
CA VAL A 98 -13.56 -2.24 -2.10
C VAL A 98 -14.71 -2.21 -3.07
N VAL A 99 -15.16 -3.40 -3.45
CA VAL A 99 -16.36 -3.56 -4.26
C VAL A 99 -17.48 -2.89 -3.48
N PRO A 100 -18.08 -1.81 -3.99
CA PRO A 100 -19.13 -1.12 -3.26
C PRO A 100 -20.35 -2.04 -3.07
N ASP A 101 -21.17 -1.75 -2.08
CA ASP A 101 -22.43 -2.46 -1.88
C ASP A 101 -23.38 -2.26 -3.06
N GLU A 102 -24.34 -3.17 -3.22
CA GLU A 102 -25.38 -3.02 -4.24
C GLU A 102 -26.22 -1.76 -3.96
N MET A 103 -26.48 -0.96 -4.99
CA MET A 103 -27.28 0.26 -4.89
C MET A 103 -28.70 -0.04 -5.35
N TYR A 104 -29.69 0.23 -4.49
CA TYR A 104 -31.08 0.27 -4.89
C TYR A 104 -31.48 1.67 -5.35
N TRP A 105 -32.49 1.78 -6.21
CA TRP A 105 -32.91 3.08 -6.72
C TRP A 105 -33.43 4.01 -5.60
N GLN A 106 -33.94 3.48 -4.49
CA GLN A 106 -34.37 4.32 -3.36
C GLN A 106 -33.19 5.01 -2.65
N ASP A 107 -32.00 4.42 -2.73
CA ASP A 107 -30.78 4.89 -2.06
C ASP A 107 -29.92 5.78 -2.96
N ALA A 108 -30.32 5.94 -4.22
CA ALA A 108 -29.57 6.74 -5.18
C ALA A 108 -29.54 8.22 -4.75
N PRO A 109 -28.38 8.90 -4.81
CA PRO A 109 -28.22 10.29 -4.37
C PRO A 109 -28.76 11.29 -5.40
N VAL A 110 -29.86 10.96 -6.08
CA VAL A 110 -30.49 11.77 -7.12
C VAL A 110 -32.01 11.72 -6.98
N GLU A 111 -32.66 12.87 -7.15
CA GLU A 111 -34.12 12.96 -7.11
C GLU A 111 -34.75 12.57 -8.46
N GLY A 112 -35.93 11.94 -8.36
CA GLY A 112 -36.71 11.47 -9.51
C GLY A 112 -36.44 9.99 -9.82
N SER A 113 -37.52 9.20 -9.84
CA SER A 113 -37.47 7.74 -9.94
C SER A 113 -36.71 7.23 -11.17
N SER A 114 -36.86 7.90 -12.32
CA SER A 114 -36.15 7.53 -13.55
C SER A 114 -34.64 7.77 -13.48
N LYS A 115 -34.21 8.90 -12.90
CA LYS A 115 -32.79 9.22 -12.71
C LYS A 115 -32.14 8.30 -11.68
N ALA A 116 -32.87 8.03 -10.59
CA ALA A 116 -32.45 7.14 -9.54
C ALA A 116 -32.26 5.69 -10.02
N ALA A 117 -33.19 5.18 -10.83
CA ALA A 117 -33.06 3.86 -11.44
C ALA A 117 -31.85 3.76 -12.41
N ALA A 118 -31.62 4.80 -13.22
CA ALA A 118 -30.47 4.84 -14.12
C ALA A 118 -29.14 4.89 -13.36
N TYR A 119 -29.08 5.66 -12.27
CA TYR A 119 -27.91 5.73 -11.39
C TYR A 119 -27.59 4.38 -10.75
N ALA A 120 -28.59 3.73 -10.14
CA ALA A 120 -28.44 2.41 -9.54
C ALA A 120 -27.98 1.36 -10.56
N THR A 121 -28.50 1.42 -11.78
CA THR A 121 -28.08 0.54 -12.89
C THR A 121 -26.61 0.73 -13.23
N GLY A 122 -26.15 1.97 -13.42
CA GLY A 122 -24.75 2.26 -13.71
C GLY A 122 -23.80 1.86 -12.57
N TRP A 123 -24.20 2.14 -11.34
CA TRP A 123 -23.47 1.73 -10.13
C TRP A 123 -23.29 0.21 -10.07
N ASN A 124 -24.38 -0.55 -10.22
CA ASN A 124 -24.35 -2.01 -10.14
C ASN A 124 -23.59 -2.64 -11.32
N ALA A 125 -23.58 -2.00 -12.50
CA ALA A 125 -22.74 -2.42 -13.63
C ALA A 125 -21.24 -2.25 -13.32
N CYS A 126 -20.83 -1.10 -12.76
CA CYS A 126 -19.45 -0.87 -12.30
C CYS A 126 -19.06 -1.87 -11.20
N ARG A 127 -19.95 -2.10 -10.24
CA ARG A 127 -19.77 -3.11 -9.17
C ARG A 127 -19.55 -4.51 -9.74
N ALA A 128 -20.36 -4.93 -10.72
CA ALA A 128 -20.22 -6.22 -11.38
C ALA A 128 -18.87 -6.33 -12.10
N ALA A 129 -18.43 -5.28 -12.81
CA ALA A 129 -17.12 -5.25 -13.46
C ALA A 129 -15.97 -5.42 -12.44
N MET A 130 -16.05 -4.77 -11.27
CA MET A 130 -15.07 -4.95 -10.19
C MET A 130 -15.06 -6.37 -9.61
N LEU A 131 -16.22 -7.04 -9.55
CA LEU A 131 -16.31 -8.45 -9.13
C LEU A 131 -15.74 -9.42 -10.18
N HIS A 132 -15.94 -9.13 -11.47
CA HIS A 132 -15.48 -9.99 -12.57
C HIS A 132 -14.00 -9.77 -12.94
N GLY A 133 -13.44 -8.57 -12.74
CA GLY A 133 -12.04 -8.25 -13.06
C GLY A 133 -11.00 -8.85 -12.10
N LYS A 134 -11.42 -9.59 -11.06
CA LYS A 134 -10.53 -10.23 -10.07
C LYS A 134 -10.11 -11.66 -10.46
N GLY A 135 -10.38 -12.08 -11.70
CA GLY A 135 -10.30 -13.47 -12.16
C GLY A 135 -9.26 -13.80 -13.24
N GLU A 136 -8.36 -12.89 -13.59
CA GLU A 136 -7.24 -13.15 -14.53
C GLU A 136 -5.89 -13.01 -13.84
#